data_AF-A0A2N8ZMF5-F1
#
_entry.id   AF-A0A2N8ZMF5-F1
#
_cell.length_a   1.000
_cell.length_b   1.000
_cell.length_c   1.000
_cell.angle_alpha   90.00
_cell.angle_beta   90.00
_cell.angle_gamma   90.00
#
_symmetry.space_group_name_H-M   'P 1'
#
loop_
_entity.id
_entity.type
_entity.pdbx_description
1 polymer ?
#
loop_
_entity_poly.entity_id
_entity_poly.type
_entity_poly.pdbx_seq_one_letter_code
_entity_poly.pdbx_strand_id
1 'polypeptide(L)'
;MTNPYLLPNDLYSLLFIGDVHGRVDKLNALLEQECFIEHELVDEDEKSDFYTSRVVFVGDLIDNSHGHNADHITTLERVKYLMDKGVAHCVMGNHELNAIGWLLKNDQGQPLRKHSDKNRKQHALFLEQLGENSELHHQWVNWFKTLPIFIDFGSITAIHACWKSSIIEKLKPYLNSDNSLKSEYWHNAFDEQHELLELLEVALKGPEYELPASYSFKDKTGFERRNIRAKWWMEDATTYADVAQVPASEVENIPEITLAESARIEPLDKPVIVGHYTLFGVPKLQSSKVACVDYNGARDSNPLVGYRFELQRDESDLVQLDDEQFTFSFKRETMDSVSKGKLELLEGYLDSLPAIGEHELKKYHHQLEAISDTLRLEWDPIGVGSEPEMDDEYYAYIQPVLQLLLHSERNVLAYYLLACEQEYMGVERECAELSCGLVANQLTHAWDLNQPS
;
A
#
# COMPACT_ATOMS: atom_id res chain seq x y z
N MET A 1 -16.73 6.99 28.39
CA MET A 1 -17.48 6.65 27.16
C MET A 1 -16.80 5.43 26.57
N THR A 2 -17.56 4.42 26.17
CA THR A 2 -17.02 3.22 25.49
C THR A 2 -16.56 3.61 24.09
N ASN A 3 -15.32 3.25 23.70
CA ASN A 3 -14.81 3.49 22.34
C ASN A 3 -15.67 2.67 21.35
N PRO A 4 -16.38 3.31 20.39
CA PRO A 4 -17.25 2.60 19.46
C PRO A 4 -16.48 1.75 18.43
N TYR A 5 -15.16 1.91 18.38
CA TYR A 5 -14.25 1.17 17.50
C TYR A 5 -13.47 0.07 18.24
N LEU A 6 -13.94 -0.34 19.43
CA LEU A 6 -13.43 -1.55 20.06
C LEU A 6 -13.70 -2.74 19.15
N LEU A 7 -12.63 -3.34 18.68
CA LEU A 7 -12.69 -4.45 17.74
C LEU A 7 -13.14 -5.73 18.46
N PRO A 8 -13.91 -6.61 17.80
CA PRO A 8 -14.22 -7.93 18.32
C PRO A 8 -12.96 -8.75 18.64
N ASN A 9 -13.00 -9.57 19.69
CA ASN A 9 -11.83 -10.38 20.12
C ASN A 9 -11.40 -11.43 19.08
N ASP A 10 -12.30 -11.80 18.19
CA ASP A 10 -12.08 -12.72 17.08
C ASP A 10 -11.53 -12.03 15.83
N LEU A 11 -11.27 -10.72 15.88
CA LEU A 11 -10.58 -10.00 14.82
C LEU A 11 -9.05 -10.14 14.95
N TYR A 12 -8.39 -10.38 13.82
CA TYR A 12 -6.95 -10.60 13.71
C TYR A 12 -6.25 -9.55 12.85
N SER A 13 -6.91 -8.92 11.87
CA SER A 13 -6.24 -7.93 11.02
C SER A 13 -7.14 -6.80 10.53
N LEU A 14 -6.50 -5.71 10.09
CA LEU A 14 -7.11 -4.57 9.40
C LEU A 14 -6.44 -4.36 8.05
N LEU A 15 -7.21 -4.14 7.00
CA LEU A 15 -6.72 -3.69 5.69
C LEU A 15 -7.09 -2.23 5.48
N PHE A 16 -6.11 -1.34 5.56
CA PHE A 16 -6.30 0.07 5.27
C PHE A 16 -6.18 0.32 3.76
N ILE A 17 -7.10 1.08 3.18
CA ILE A 17 -7.13 1.38 1.74
C ILE A 17 -7.12 2.90 1.56
N GLY A 18 -6.20 3.39 0.72
CA GLY A 18 -6.03 4.82 0.46
C GLY A 18 -7.06 5.41 -0.51
N ASP A 19 -6.74 6.60 -1.01
CA ASP A 19 -7.59 7.46 -1.81
C ASP A 19 -8.09 6.75 -3.09
N VAL A 20 -9.38 6.40 -3.11
CA VAL A 20 -10.00 5.58 -4.16
C VAL A 20 -10.40 6.43 -5.37
N HIS A 21 -10.87 7.66 -5.14
CA HIS A 21 -11.23 8.62 -6.20
C HIS A 21 -12.10 8.03 -7.33
N GLY A 22 -13.12 7.22 -6.98
CA GLY A 22 -14.01 6.59 -7.96
C GLY A 22 -13.42 5.40 -8.71
N ARG A 23 -12.23 4.90 -8.37
CA ARG A 23 -11.59 3.73 -9.02
C ARG A 23 -12.06 2.41 -8.45
N VAL A 24 -13.35 2.12 -8.62
CA VAL A 24 -13.95 0.85 -8.16
C VAL A 24 -13.29 -0.37 -8.81
N ASP A 25 -12.80 -0.24 -10.03
CA ASP A 25 -12.02 -1.26 -10.73
C ASP A 25 -10.79 -1.69 -9.92
N LYS A 26 -10.03 -0.71 -9.42
CA LYS A 26 -8.82 -0.96 -8.62
C LYS A 26 -9.13 -1.37 -7.20
N LEU A 27 -10.24 -0.85 -6.64
CA LEU A 27 -10.74 -1.29 -5.35
C LEU A 27 -11.06 -2.78 -5.37
N ASN A 28 -11.83 -3.23 -6.36
CA ASN A 28 -12.18 -4.64 -6.48
C ASN A 28 -10.93 -5.51 -6.71
N ALA A 29 -10.02 -5.10 -7.58
CA ALA A 29 -8.75 -5.80 -7.78
C ALA A 29 -7.90 -5.91 -6.50
N LEU A 30 -7.84 -4.84 -5.69
CA LEU A 30 -7.14 -4.87 -4.40
C LEU A 30 -7.82 -5.83 -3.40
N LEU A 31 -9.14 -5.81 -3.32
CA LEU A 31 -9.89 -6.71 -2.44
C LEU A 31 -9.74 -8.17 -2.86
N GLU A 32 -9.77 -8.46 -4.16
CA GLU A 32 -9.52 -9.81 -4.71
C GLU A 32 -8.09 -10.28 -4.42
N GLN A 33 -7.10 -9.40 -4.60
CA GLN A 33 -5.69 -9.64 -4.31
C GLN A 33 -5.47 -10.01 -2.83
N GLU A 34 -6.18 -9.35 -1.92
CA GLU A 34 -6.14 -9.64 -0.48
C GLU A 34 -7.04 -10.80 -0.06
N CYS A 35 -7.62 -11.52 -1.04
CA CYS A 35 -8.57 -12.62 -0.81
C CYS A 35 -9.70 -12.19 0.13
N PHE A 36 -10.13 -10.94 0.02
CA PHE A 36 -11.31 -10.43 0.70
C PHE A 36 -12.56 -10.94 -0.05
N ILE A 37 -12.88 -12.22 0.16
CA ILE A 37 -13.96 -12.99 -0.49
C ILE A 37 -15.35 -12.65 0.07
N GLU A 38 -16.15 -11.93 -0.71
CA GLU A 38 -17.52 -11.54 -0.33
C GLU A 38 -18.51 -12.70 -0.08
N HIS A 39 -18.25 -13.88 -0.65
CA HIS A 39 -19.17 -15.03 -0.64
C HIS A 39 -19.45 -15.61 0.75
N GLU A 40 -18.70 -15.16 1.74
CA GLU A 40 -18.82 -15.52 3.14
C GLU A 40 -19.82 -14.63 3.93
N LEU A 41 -20.40 -13.62 3.28
CA LEU A 41 -21.42 -12.72 3.86
C LEU A 41 -22.86 -13.26 3.80
N VAL A 42 -23.04 -14.51 3.32
CA VAL A 42 -24.35 -15.04 2.89
C VAL A 42 -24.90 -16.16 3.80
N ASP A 43 -24.06 -16.86 4.56
CA ASP A 43 -24.50 -17.91 5.50
C ASP A 43 -24.24 -17.51 6.95
N GLU A 44 -25.31 -17.28 7.71
CA GLU A 44 -25.25 -16.99 9.16
C GLU A 44 -24.79 -18.20 10.00
N ASP A 45 -24.73 -19.41 9.41
CA ASP A 45 -24.57 -20.68 10.13
C ASP A 45 -23.20 -21.36 9.98
N GLU A 46 -22.31 -20.89 9.10
CA GLU A 46 -20.92 -21.38 9.04
C GLU A 46 -19.93 -20.24 9.26
N LYS A 47 -19.18 -20.34 10.37
CA LYS A 47 -18.08 -19.43 10.71
C LYS A 47 -17.00 -19.56 9.65
N SER A 48 -17.07 -18.71 8.65
CA SER A 48 -16.05 -18.59 7.62
C SER A 48 -14.98 -17.57 8.05
N ASP A 49 -13.82 -17.60 7.40
CA ASP A 49 -12.62 -16.84 7.76
C ASP A 49 -12.79 -15.30 7.65
N PHE A 50 -13.92 -14.81 7.10
CA PHE A 50 -14.35 -13.40 7.13
C PHE A 50 -14.53 -12.79 8.52
N TYR A 51 -14.61 -13.61 9.58
CA TYR A 51 -14.71 -13.12 10.94
C TYR A 51 -13.44 -12.37 11.41
N THR A 52 -12.30 -12.56 10.75
CA THR A 52 -10.99 -12.17 11.30
C THR A 52 -10.38 -10.88 10.74
N SER A 53 -10.97 -10.25 9.72
CA SER A 53 -10.40 -9.03 9.12
C SER A 53 -11.44 -7.92 8.88
N ARG A 54 -11.02 -6.64 8.92
CA ARG A 54 -11.87 -5.48 8.55
C ARG A 54 -11.15 -4.58 7.56
N VAL A 55 -11.91 -3.98 6.64
CA VAL A 55 -11.39 -2.95 5.74
C VAL A 55 -11.54 -1.56 6.38
N VAL A 56 -10.55 -0.69 6.20
CA VAL A 56 -10.59 0.70 6.68
C VAL A 56 -10.25 1.64 5.52
N PHE A 57 -11.26 2.32 5.00
CA PHE A 57 -11.06 3.34 3.96
C PHE A 57 -10.55 4.64 4.58
N VAL A 58 -9.46 5.18 4.04
CA VAL A 58 -8.76 6.36 4.57
C VAL A 58 -9.21 7.65 3.88
N GLY A 59 -10.51 7.74 3.54
CA GLY A 59 -11.13 8.91 2.93
C GLY A 59 -10.87 9.05 1.42
N ASP A 60 -11.31 10.18 0.86
CA ASP A 60 -11.11 10.57 -0.55
C ASP A 60 -11.61 9.49 -1.52
N LEU A 61 -12.88 9.12 -1.33
CA LEU A 61 -13.59 8.16 -2.18
C LEU A 61 -13.98 8.78 -3.52
N ILE A 62 -14.10 10.11 -3.57
CA ILE A 62 -14.58 10.86 -4.74
C ILE A 62 -13.59 11.89 -5.29
N ASP A 63 -13.96 12.50 -6.43
CA ASP A 63 -13.26 13.58 -7.13
C ASP A 63 -11.85 13.20 -7.65
N ASN A 64 -11.14 14.18 -8.23
CA ASN A 64 -9.78 14.08 -8.78
C ASN A 64 -9.56 13.06 -9.90
N SER A 65 -10.59 12.34 -10.30
CA SER A 65 -10.56 11.48 -11.47
C SER A 65 -10.87 12.23 -12.76
N HIS A 66 -9.96 12.12 -13.73
CA HIS A 66 -9.98 12.89 -14.97
C HIS A 66 -10.37 12.05 -16.20
N GLY A 67 -10.78 10.78 -16.01
CA GLY A 67 -10.98 9.82 -17.10
C GLY A 67 -12.30 9.04 -17.01
N HIS A 68 -12.68 8.41 -18.11
CA HIS A 68 -13.90 7.58 -18.26
C HIS A 68 -13.97 6.36 -17.32
N ASN A 69 -12.86 6.01 -16.67
CA ASN A 69 -12.76 4.81 -15.85
C ASN A 69 -13.14 5.05 -14.37
N ALA A 70 -13.43 6.30 -13.99
CA ALA A 70 -13.88 6.59 -12.64
C ALA A 70 -15.40 6.54 -12.55
N ASP A 71 -15.88 5.77 -11.58
CA ASP A 71 -17.29 5.56 -11.26
C ASP A 71 -17.50 5.82 -9.77
N HIS A 72 -17.91 7.05 -9.45
CA HIS A 72 -18.12 7.48 -8.08
C HIS A 72 -19.33 6.79 -7.46
N ILE A 73 -20.40 6.55 -8.23
CA ILE A 73 -21.62 5.96 -7.71
C ILE A 73 -21.33 4.53 -7.28
N THR A 74 -20.77 3.71 -8.16
CA THR A 74 -20.46 2.31 -7.84
C THR A 74 -19.40 2.21 -6.73
N THR A 75 -18.42 3.12 -6.69
CA THR A 75 -17.44 3.19 -5.58
C THR A 75 -18.13 3.45 -4.24
N LEU A 76 -19.03 4.43 -4.19
CA LEU A 76 -19.74 4.79 -2.97
C LEU A 76 -20.70 3.69 -2.52
N GLU A 77 -21.44 3.07 -3.45
CA GLU A 77 -22.30 1.92 -3.18
C GLU A 77 -21.49 0.75 -2.61
N ARG A 78 -20.32 0.47 -3.19
CA ARG A 78 -19.39 -0.58 -2.74
C ARG A 78 -18.94 -0.33 -1.30
N VAL A 79 -18.37 0.84 -1.02
CA VAL A 79 -17.86 1.19 0.32
C VAL A 79 -18.98 1.17 1.34
N LYS A 80 -20.13 1.79 1.01
CA LYS A 80 -21.29 1.82 1.90
C LYS A 80 -21.84 0.43 2.17
N TYR A 81 -21.91 -0.45 1.17
CA TYR A 81 -22.33 -1.84 1.36
C TYR A 81 -21.45 -2.57 2.38
N LEU A 82 -20.13 -2.45 2.26
CA LEU A 82 -19.19 -3.08 3.21
C LEU A 82 -19.33 -2.51 4.63
N MET A 83 -19.57 -1.21 4.76
CA MET A 83 -19.84 -0.58 6.07
C MET A 83 -21.18 -1.03 6.66
N ASP A 84 -22.24 -1.08 5.86
CA ASP A 84 -23.58 -1.52 6.29
C ASP A 84 -23.57 -3.01 6.72
N LYS A 85 -22.65 -3.81 6.16
CA LYS A 85 -22.39 -5.20 6.57
C LYS A 85 -21.50 -5.33 7.81
N GLY A 86 -20.97 -4.22 8.35
CA GLY A 86 -20.11 -4.23 9.54
C GLY A 86 -18.71 -4.81 9.30
N VAL A 87 -18.30 -4.94 8.03
CA VAL A 87 -16.98 -5.46 7.63
C VAL A 87 -15.99 -4.37 7.21
N ALA A 88 -16.45 -3.12 7.17
CA ALA A 88 -15.59 -1.98 6.89
C ALA A 88 -15.88 -0.76 7.78
N HIS A 89 -14.86 0.09 7.90
CA HIS A 89 -14.94 1.45 8.41
C HIS A 89 -14.43 2.43 7.35
N CYS A 90 -14.81 3.70 7.46
CA CYS A 90 -14.32 4.76 6.60
C CYS A 90 -14.14 6.04 7.41
N VAL A 91 -12.97 6.67 7.31
CA VAL A 91 -12.78 8.06 7.78
C VAL A 91 -13.14 9.04 6.67
N MET A 92 -13.52 10.25 7.05
CA MET A 92 -13.78 11.33 6.11
C MET A 92 -12.47 11.81 5.46
N GLY A 93 -12.45 11.95 4.14
CA GLY A 93 -11.39 12.66 3.43
C GLY A 93 -11.73 14.12 3.18
N ASN A 94 -10.77 14.86 2.61
CA ASN A 94 -11.03 16.25 2.28
C ASN A 94 -12.04 16.41 1.14
N HIS A 95 -12.15 15.44 0.24
CA HIS A 95 -13.10 15.49 -0.87
C HIS A 95 -14.55 15.32 -0.41
N GLU A 96 -14.78 14.45 0.58
CA GLU A 96 -16.08 14.37 1.24
C GLU A 96 -16.44 15.67 1.95
N LEU A 97 -15.49 16.28 2.70
CA LEU A 97 -15.69 17.61 3.29
C LEU A 97 -16.01 18.67 2.22
N ASN A 98 -15.28 18.66 1.11
CA ASN A 98 -15.47 19.61 0.02
C ASN A 98 -16.86 19.47 -0.63
N ALA A 99 -17.35 18.24 -0.81
CA ALA A 99 -18.69 17.97 -1.35
C ALA A 99 -19.79 18.43 -0.39
N ILE A 100 -19.60 18.27 0.92
CA ILE A 100 -20.52 18.82 1.94
C ILE A 100 -20.59 20.34 1.81
N GLY A 101 -19.44 21.01 1.78
CA GLY A 101 -19.39 22.47 1.63
C GLY A 101 -19.94 22.95 0.28
N TRP A 102 -19.83 22.13 -0.77
CA TRP A 102 -20.39 22.44 -2.09
C TRP A 102 -21.91 22.53 -2.06
N LEU A 103 -22.56 21.60 -1.35
CA LEU A 103 -24.01 21.50 -1.27
C LEU A 103 -24.62 22.45 -0.22
N LEU A 104 -23.98 22.56 0.95
CA LEU A 104 -24.50 23.38 2.05
C LEU A 104 -24.42 24.88 1.71
N LYS A 105 -25.37 25.64 2.26
CA LYS A 105 -25.46 27.08 2.07
C LYS A 105 -25.45 27.81 3.41
N ASN A 106 -24.87 29.01 3.43
CA ASN A 106 -24.96 29.93 4.55
C ASN A 106 -26.35 30.59 4.64
N ASP A 107 -26.56 31.41 5.66
CA ASP A 107 -27.83 32.13 5.89
C ASP A 107 -28.21 33.08 4.74
N GLN A 108 -27.25 33.46 3.89
CA GLN A 108 -27.45 34.30 2.70
C GLN A 108 -27.72 33.48 1.43
N GLY A 109 -27.80 32.15 1.54
CA GLY A 109 -28.01 31.23 0.42
C GLY A 109 -26.77 31.00 -0.46
N GLN A 110 -25.59 31.47 -0.06
CA GLN A 110 -24.33 31.23 -0.76
C GLN A 110 -23.74 29.88 -0.33
N PRO A 111 -23.08 29.12 -1.23
CA PRO A 111 -22.48 27.83 -0.86
C PRO A 111 -21.35 28.01 0.16
N LEU A 112 -21.23 27.09 1.11
CA LEU A 112 -20.17 27.12 2.14
C LEU A 112 -18.77 26.93 1.53
N ARG A 113 -18.68 26.16 0.45
CA ARG A 113 -17.48 26.08 -0.40
C ARG A 113 -17.71 26.90 -1.67
N LYS A 114 -16.77 27.78 -1.98
CA LYS A 114 -16.81 28.56 -3.23
C LYS A 114 -16.81 27.67 -4.47
N HIS A 115 -17.78 27.87 -5.37
CA HIS A 115 -17.85 27.20 -6.68
C HIS A 115 -16.94 27.88 -7.73
N SER A 116 -15.65 28.03 -7.42
CA SER A 116 -14.67 28.55 -8.39
C SER A 116 -14.44 27.58 -9.55
N ASP A 117 -13.92 28.05 -10.69
CA ASP A 117 -13.60 27.18 -11.83
C ASP A 117 -12.69 26.02 -11.44
N LYS A 118 -11.70 26.28 -10.56
CA LYS A 118 -10.82 25.24 -10.01
C LYS A 118 -11.60 24.17 -9.24
N ASN A 119 -12.45 24.59 -8.29
CA ASN A 119 -13.21 23.68 -7.46
C ASN A 119 -14.26 22.92 -8.27
N ARG A 120 -14.91 23.60 -9.23
CA ARG A 120 -15.87 22.96 -10.15
C ARG A 120 -15.18 21.93 -11.02
N LYS A 121 -14.01 22.22 -11.57
CA LYS A 121 -13.26 21.27 -12.39
C LYS A 121 -12.91 20.00 -11.60
N GLN A 122 -12.52 20.15 -10.34
CA GLN A 122 -12.20 19.03 -9.46
C GLN A 122 -13.42 18.13 -9.15
N HIS A 123 -14.60 18.74 -9.02
CA HIS A 123 -15.85 18.09 -8.61
C HIS A 123 -16.77 17.69 -9.78
N ALA A 124 -16.39 18.04 -11.02
CA ALA A 124 -17.27 18.01 -12.18
C ALA A 124 -17.82 16.61 -12.48
N LEU A 125 -16.96 15.59 -12.48
CA LEU A 125 -17.36 14.22 -12.82
C LEU A 125 -18.32 13.63 -11.78
N PHE A 126 -18.08 13.90 -10.49
CA PHE A 126 -19.00 13.50 -9.42
C PHE A 126 -20.38 14.15 -9.61
N LEU A 127 -20.43 15.46 -9.86
CA LEU A 127 -21.69 16.16 -10.12
C LEU A 127 -22.39 15.70 -11.40
N GLU A 128 -21.64 15.35 -12.44
CA GLU A 128 -22.18 14.83 -13.70
C GLU A 128 -22.85 13.47 -13.48
N GLN A 129 -22.18 12.56 -12.76
CA GLN A 129 -22.70 11.22 -12.49
C GLN A 129 -23.96 11.25 -11.61
N LEU A 130 -23.96 12.05 -10.55
CA LEU A 130 -25.09 12.10 -9.60
C LEU A 130 -26.22 13.04 -10.05
N GLY A 131 -25.90 14.05 -10.86
CA GLY A 131 -26.75 15.21 -11.11
C GLY A 131 -26.64 16.25 -9.98
N GLU A 132 -26.11 17.43 -10.29
CA GLU A 132 -25.96 18.52 -9.30
C GLU A 132 -27.32 18.90 -8.68
N ASN A 133 -27.38 18.89 -7.35
CA ASN A 133 -28.60 19.09 -6.53
C ASN A 133 -29.72 18.06 -6.74
N SER A 134 -29.42 16.90 -7.33
CA SER A 134 -30.37 15.77 -7.36
C SER A 134 -30.58 15.18 -5.96
N GLU A 135 -31.66 14.41 -5.79
CA GLU A 135 -31.89 13.65 -4.55
C GLU A 135 -30.71 12.71 -4.22
N LEU A 136 -30.11 12.09 -5.25
CA LEU A 136 -28.94 11.23 -5.10
C LEU A 136 -27.71 12.00 -4.61
N HIS A 137 -27.50 13.21 -5.12
CA HIS A 137 -26.45 14.11 -4.62
C HIS A 137 -26.65 14.45 -3.14
N HIS A 138 -27.87 14.80 -2.75
CA HIS A 138 -28.21 15.05 -1.35
C HIS A 138 -28.03 13.81 -0.47
N GLN A 139 -28.39 12.61 -0.96
CA GLN A 139 -28.23 11.36 -0.23
C GLN A 139 -26.77 11.07 0.10
N TRP A 140 -25.88 11.13 -0.90
CA TRP A 140 -24.46 10.86 -0.70
C TRP A 140 -23.78 11.90 0.18
N VAL A 141 -24.09 13.19 0.00
CA VAL A 141 -23.56 14.24 0.89
C VAL A 141 -24.06 14.07 2.33
N ASN A 142 -25.31 13.66 2.54
CA ASN A 142 -25.80 13.35 3.88
C ASN A 142 -25.09 12.15 4.50
N TRP A 143 -24.73 11.14 3.71
CA TRP A 143 -23.91 10.03 4.18
C TRP A 143 -22.49 10.47 4.55
N PHE A 144 -21.85 11.33 3.74
CA PHE A 144 -20.52 11.88 4.08
C PHE A 144 -20.52 12.57 5.45
N LYS A 145 -21.57 13.30 5.80
CA LYS A 145 -21.70 13.96 7.11
C LYS A 145 -21.69 13.00 8.31
N THR A 146 -21.90 11.70 8.07
CA THR A 146 -21.87 10.66 9.12
C THR A 146 -20.47 10.05 9.32
N LEU A 147 -19.51 10.34 8.44
CA LEU A 147 -18.19 9.75 8.52
C LEU A 147 -17.38 10.34 9.69
N PRO A 148 -16.65 9.52 10.46
CA PRO A 148 -15.73 9.99 11.48
C PRO A 148 -14.57 10.78 10.88
N ILE A 149 -14.09 11.79 11.62
CA ILE A 149 -12.85 12.50 11.26
C ILE A 149 -11.62 11.59 11.47
N PHE A 150 -11.65 10.76 12.50
CA PHE A 150 -10.59 9.81 12.83
C PHE A 150 -11.14 8.59 13.57
N ILE A 151 -10.39 7.50 13.51
CA ILE A 151 -10.69 6.24 14.21
C ILE A 151 -9.47 5.82 15.04
N ASP A 152 -9.72 5.38 16.28
CA ASP A 152 -8.72 4.77 17.16
C ASP A 152 -9.15 3.34 17.51
N PHE A 153 -8.42 2.36 16.98
CA PHE A 153 -8.64 0.93 17.19
C PHE A 153 -7.92 0.37 18.43
N GLY A 154 -7.31 1.23 19.25
CA GLY A 154 -6.50 0.83 20.40
C GLY A 154 -5.02 0.72 20.05
N SER A 155 -4.66 -0.22 19.16
CA SER A 155 -3.27 -0.48 18.75
C SER A 155 -2.80 0.36 17.56
N ILE A 156 -3.74 0.88 16.76
CA ILE A 156 -3.48 1.67 15.56
C ILE A 156 -4.60 2.70 15.36
N THR A 157 -4.27 3.79 14.68
CA THR A 157 -5.21 4.88 14.39
C THR A 157 -5.27 5.17 12.90
N ALA A 158 -6.40 5.72 12.44
CA ALA A 158 -6.57 6.17 11.07
C ALA A 158 -7.17 7.58 11.03
N ILE A 159 -6.64 8.41 10.16
CA ILE A 159 -7.08 9.77 9.87
C ILE A 159 -6.66 10.11 8.44
N HIS A 160 -7.41 10.93 7.72
CA HIS A 160 -7.10 11.12 6.30
C HIS A 160 -5.74 11.80 6.05
N ALA A 161 -5.32 12.80 6.83
CA ALA A 161 -4.04 13.48 6.57
C ALA A 161 -3.10 13.62 7.78
N CYS A 162 -3.54 14.18 8.91
CA CYS A 162 -2.60 14.49 9.99
C CYS A 162 -3.14 14.16 11.38
N TRP A 163 -2.41 13.30 12.08
CA TRP A 163 -2.63 13.05 13.50
C TRP A 163 -1.72 13.95 14.34
N LYS A 164 -2.33 14.89 15.06
CA LYS A 164 -1.69 15.65 16.14
C LYS A 164 -2.55 15.59 17.37
N SER A 165 -2.01 15.10 18.48
CA SER A 165 -2.76 14.95 19.73
C SER A 165 -3.40 16.27 20.16
N SER A 166 -2.70 17.40 20.00
CA SER A 166 -3.25 18.72 20.33
C SER A 166 -4.47 19.11 19.46
N ILE A 167 -4.52 18.68 18.19
CA ILE A 167 -5.63 18.91 17.27
C ILE A 167 -6.79 17.98 17.60
N ILE A 168 -6.52 16.70 17.84
CA ILE A 168 -7.53 15.70 18.20
C ILE A 168 -8.27 16.12 19.48
N GLU A 169 -7.56 16.57 20.52
CA GLU A 169 -8.20 17.04 21.76
C GLU A 169 -9.08 18.27 21.54
N LYS A 170 -8.67 19.21 20.67
CA LYS A 170 -9.47 20.40 20.33
C LYS A 170 -10.67 20.07 19.44
N LEU A 171 -10.61 19.00 18.65
CA LEU A 171 -11.72 18.55 17.82
C LEU A 171 -12.84 17.91 18.66
N LYS A 172 -12.51 17.14 19.71
CA LYS A 172 -13.46 16.35 20.52
C LYS A 172 -14.75 17.09 20.92
N PRO A 173 -14.74 18.37 21.37
CA PRO A 173 -15.98 19.09 21.70
C PRO A 173 -16.97 19.20 20.54
N TYR A 174 -16.50 19.24 19.30
CA TYR A 174 -17.31 19.35 18.09
C TYR A 174 -17.80 18.01 17.54
N LEU A 175 -17.27 16.89 18.07
CA LEU A 175 -17.53 15.55 17.55
C LEU A 175 -18.58 14.80 18.37
N ASN A 176 -19.30 13.91 17.69
CA ASN A 176 -20.13 12.88 18.28
C ASN A 176 -19.26 11.80 18.95
N SER A 177 -19.90 10.83 19.63
CA SER A 177 -19.19 9.73 20.28
C SER A 177 -18.43 8.81 19.31
N ASP A 178 -18.86 8.79 18.04
CA ASP A 178 -18.22 8.09 16.93
C ASP A 178 -17.23 8.98 16.18
N ASN A 179 -16.79 10.11 16.74
CA ASN A 179 -15.87 11.04 16.09
C ASN A 179 -16.37 11.68 14.78
N SER A 180 -17.64 11.52 14.39
CA SER A 180 -18.25 12.29 13.30
C SER A 180 -18.58 13.72 13.76
N LEU A 181 -18.63 14.69 12.83
CA LEU A 181 -18.91 16.08 13.20
C LEU A 181 -20.40 16.25 13.59
N LYS A 182 -20.66 16.89 14.72
CA LYS A 182 -22.03 17.20 15.15
C LYS A 182 -22.72 18.12 14.15
N SER A 183 -24.03 17.91 13.98
CA SER A 183 -24.84 18.59 12.96
C SER A 183 -24.84 20.12 13.04
N GLU A 184 -24.71 20.67 14.25
CA GLU A 184 -24.73 22.10 14.54
C GLU A 184 -23.45 22.83 14.15
N TYR A 185 -22.35 22.11 13.93
CA TYR A 185 -21.04 22.72 13.64
C TYR A 185 -20.69 22.74 12.15
N TRP A 186 -21.57 22.29 11.26
CA TRP A 186 -21.28 22.30 9.82
C TRP A 186 -21.04 23.71 9.26
N HIS A 187 -21.71 24.74 9.75
CA HIS A 187 -21.40 26.12 9.34
C HIS A 187 -20.05 26.58 9.89
N ASN A 188 -19.72 26.22 11.12
CA ASN A 188 -18.42 26.55 11.75
C ASN A 188 -17.23 25.87 11.05
N ALA A 189 -17.44 24.70 10.44
CA ALA A 189 -16.43 23.97 9.68
C ALA A 189 -15.98 24.69 8.40
N PHE A 190 -16.71 25.72 7.95
CA PHE A 190 -16.39 26.54 6.77
C PHE A 190 -16.29 28.04 7.09
N ASP A 191 -16.21 28.41 8.37
CA ASP A 191 -16.09 29.80 8.81
C ASP A 191 -14.63 30.14 9.08
N GLU A 192 -14.07 31.08 8.29
CA GLU A 192 -12.69 31.58 8.43
C GLU A 192 -12.40 32.21 9.80
N GLN A 193 -13.43 32.57 10.57
CA GLN A 193 -13.29 33.15 11.91
C GLN A 193 -13.37 32.11 13.03
N HIS A 194 -13.72 30.86 12.73
CA HIS A 194 -13.92 29.82 13.71
C HIS A 194 -12.78 28.79 13.68
N GLU A 195 -12.26 28.41 14.86
CA GLU A 195 -11.09 27.53 14.97
C GLU A 195 -11.27 26.14 14.30
N LEU A 196 -12.52 25.64 14.28
CA LEU A 196 -12.88 24.35 13.67
C LEU A 196 -12.44 24.22 12.21
N LEU A 197 -12.48 25.30 11.42
CA LEU A 197 -12.00 25.25 10.03
C LEU A 197 -10.53 24.81 10.00
N GLU A 198 -9.66 25.48 10.75
CA GLU A 198 -8.23 25.17 10.81
C GLU A 198 -7.97 23.76 11.35
N LEU A 199 -8.72 23.33 12.37
CA LEU A 199 -8.61 21.98 12.91
C LEU A 199 -8.92 20.90 11.84
N LEU A 200 -9.96 21.12 11.02
CA LEU A 200 -10.34 20.21 9.94
C LEU A 200 -9.38 20.31 8.73
N GLU A 201 -8.89 21.50 8.41
CA GLU A 201 -7.86 21.69 7.37
C GLU A 201 -6.60 20.89 7.73
N VAL A 202 -6.12 20.96 8.97
CA VAL A 202 -4.96 20.16 9.40
C VAL A 202 -5.29 18.67 9.39
N ALA A 203 -6.40 18.26 10.01
CA ALA A 203 -6.78 16.84 10.13
C ALA A 203 -6.97 16.14 8.76
N LEU A 204 -7.57 16.85 7.80
CA LEU A 204 -7.97 16.29 6.50
C LEU A 204 -7.11 16.74 5.33
N LYS A 205 -6.25 17.76 5.44
CA LYS A 205 -5.37 18.19 4.34
C LYS A 205 -3.90 18.30 4.75
N GLY A 206 -3.62 18.02 6.01
CA GLY A 206 -2.29 18.13 6.59
C GLY A 206 -1.91 19.58 6.89
N PRO A 207 -0.90 19.77 7.74
CA PRO A 207 -0.42 21.10 8.08
C PRO A 207 0.26 21.76 6.89
N GLU A 208 -0.11 23.02 6.63
CA GLU A 208 0.61 23.92 5.77
C GLU A 208 1.28 25.02 6.60
N TYR A 209 2.58 25.26 6.37
CA TYR A 209 3.34 26.28 7.08
C TYR A 209 3.74 27.40 6.13
N GLU A 210 3.42 28.64 6.50
CA GLU A 210 3.89 29.81 5.77
C GLU A 210 5.40 29.99 5.99
N LEU A 211 6.15 30.07 4.90
CA LEU A 211 7.57 30.37 4.90
C LEU A 211 7.84 31.79 5.39
N PRO A 212 9.01 32.06 6.01
CA PRO A 212 9.40 33.42 6.38
C PRO A 212 9.35 34.38 5.17
N ALA A 213 9.08 35.66 5.42
CA ALA A 213 8.66 36.64 4.40
C ALA A 213 9.55 36.75 3.14
N SER A 214 10.84 36.42 3.23
CA SER A 214 11.81 36.46 2.13
C SER A 214 11.89 35.18 1.29
N TYR A 215 11.09 34.15 1.60
CA TYR A 215 11.16 32.84 0.95
C TYR A 215 9.84 32.50 0.25
N SER A 216 9.99 31.88 -0.92
CA SER A 216 8.92 31.33 -1.73
C SER A 216 9.47 30.20 -2.60
N PHE A 217 8.58 29.40 -3.16
CA PHE A 217 8.91 28.34 -4.10
C PHE A 217 7.88 28.27 -5.22
N LYS A 218 8.21 27.63 -6.33
CA LYS A 218 7.25 27.39 -7.43
C LYS A 218 6.60 26.01 -7.30
N ASP A 219 5.27 25.95 -7.38
CA ASP A 219 4.58 24.67 -7.47
C ASP A 219 4.78 23.99 -8.83
N LYS A 220 4.25 22.76 -8.98
CA LYS A 220 4.36 21.98 -10.24
C LYS A 220 3.75 22.69 -11.46
N THR A 221 2.92 23.69 -11.26
CA THR A 221 2.30 24.52 -12.32
C THR A 221 3.01 25.85 -12.53
N GLY A 222 4.10 26.10 -11.79
CA GLY A 222 4.91 27.31 -11.88
C GLY A 222 4.37 28.49 -11.08
N PHE A 223 3.31 28.32 -10.28
CA PHE A 223 2.82 29.39 -9.42
C PHE A 223 3.70 29.53 -8.18
N GLU A 224 4.00 30.77 -7.82
CA GLU A 224 4.75 31.09 -6.61
C GLU A 224 3.88 30.85 -5.37
N ARG A 225 4.43 30.12 -4.41
CA ARG A 225 3.81 29.73 -3.15
C ARG A 225 4.71 30.13 -1.99
N ARG A 226 4.07 30.44 -0.87
CA ARG A 226 4.72 30.66 0.42
C ARG A 226 4.32 29.63 1.48
N ASN A 227 3.24 28.89 1.25
CA ASN A 227 2.82 27.82 2.16
C ASN A 227 3.41 26.50 1.68
N ILE A 228 4.21 25.86 2.53
CA ILE A 228 4.71 24.51 2.30
C ILE A 228 3.80 23.51 3.02
N ARG A 229 3.48 22.40 2.35
CA ARG A 229 2.93 21.24 3.04
C ARG A 229 4.03 20.58 3.87
N ALA A 230 3.72 20.20 5.10
CA ALA A 230 4.69 19.64 6.03
C ALA A 230 4.56 18.12 6.20
N LYS A 231 5.71 17.44 6.13
CA LYS A 231 5.92 16.04 6.52
C LYS A 231 5.93 15.94 8.04
N TRP A 232 4.74 16.03 8.65
CA TRP A 232 4.55 16.09 10.09
C TRP A 232 4.99 14.82 10.85
N TRP A 233 5.34 13.76 10.14
CA TRP A 233 5.85 12.48 10.67
C TRP A 233 7.38 12.45 10.85
N MET A 234 8.10 13.50 10.48
CA MET A 234 9.57 13.56 10.58
C MET A 234 10.02 13.93 12.01
N GLU A 235 10.04 12.98 12.95
CA GLU A 235 10.27 13.25 14.38
C GLU A 235 11.53 14.11 14.69
N ASP A 236 12.61 13.94 13.94
CA ASP A 236 13.87 14.68 14.13
C ASP A 236 13.93 16.04 13.39
N ALA A 237 12.87 16.43 12.69
CA ALA A 237 12.86 17.66 11.91
C ALA A 237 12.81 18.90 12.81
N THR A 238 13.72 19.83 12.57
CA THR A 238 13.84 21.07 13.35
C THR A 238 13.66 22.32 12.51
N THR A 239 13.73 22.21 11.18
CA THR A 239 13.68 23.34 10.24
C THR A 239 12.57 23.22 9.20
N TYR A 240 12.26 24.33 8.50
CA TYR A 240 11.32 24.32 7.37
C TYR A 240 11.80 23.39 6.24
N ALA A 241 13.11 23.34 5.97
CA ALA A 241 13.70 22.46 4.97
C ALA A 241 13.45 20.97 5.28
N ASP A 242 13.56 20.57 6.54
CA ASP A 242 13.36 19.18 6.97
C ASP A 242 11.94 18.69 6.65
N VAL A 243 10.93 19.53 6.93
CA VAL A 243 9.51 19.15 6.82
C VAL A 243 8.91 19.43 5.45
N ALA A 244 9.56 20.23 4.60
CA ALA A 244 8.95 20.66 3.34
C ALA A 244 8.68 19.51 2.37
N GLN A 245 7.45 19.44 1.88
CA GLN A 245 7.07 18.61 0.73
C GLN A 245 6.87 19.52 -0.49
N VAL A 246 7.96 19.79 -1.19
CA VAL A 246 8.00 20.66 -2.38
C VAL A 246 8.57 19.92 -3.58
N PRO A 247 8.42 20.42 -4.82
CA PRO A 247 9.09 19.85 -5.98
C PRO A 247 10.61 19.71 -5.74
N ALA A 248 11.24 18.64 -6.23
CA ALA A 248 12.66 18.38 -6.01
C ALA A 248 13.56 19.55 -6.45
N SER A 249 13.17 20.28 -7.50
CA SER A 249 13.89 21.46 -8.00
C SER A 249 13.81 22.69 -7.08
N GLU A 250 12.93 22.67 -6.09
CA GLU A 250 12.66 23.79 -5.20
C GLU A 250 13.13 23.55 -3.76
N VAL A 251 13.69 22.37 -3.46
CA VAL A 251 14.17 22.02 -2.11
C VAL A 251 15.21 23.03 -1.62
N GLU A 252 16.12 23.46 -2.50
CA GLU A 252 17.16 24.46 -2.18
C GLU A 252 16.59 25.86 -1.89
N ASN A 253 15.35 26.14 -2.29
CA ASN A 253 14.68 27.42 -2.00
C ASN A 253 14.04 27.45 -0.61
N ILE A 254 14.00 26.32 0.10
CA ILE A 254 13.40 26.21 1.42
C ILE A 254 14.47 26.47 2.50
N PRO A 255 14.22 27.39 3.44
CA PRO A 255 15.22 27.77 4.43
C PRO A 255 15.46 26.70 5.49
N GLU A 256 16.72 26.53 5.89
CA GLU A 256 17.13 25.84 7.13
C GLU A 256 16.92 26.73 8.37
N ILE A 257 15.73 27.33 8.48
CA ILE A 257 15.32 28.13 9.64
C ILE A 257 14.52 27.24 10.58
N THR A 258 14.75 27.36 11.89
CA THR A 258 14.02 26.61 12.91
C THR A 258 12.51 26.82 12.80
N LEU A 259 11.75 25.72 12.91
CA LEU A 259 10.30 25.75 12.92
C LEU A 259 9.77 26.60 14.08
N ALA A 260 8.67 27.31 13.83
CA ALA A 260 7.91 27.95 14.90
C ALA A 260 7.38 26.90 15.89
N GLU A 261 7.12 27.29 17.14
CA GLU A 261 6.62 26.37 18.17
C GLU A 261 5.35 25.62 17.72
N SER A 262 4.42 26.33 17.08
CA SER A 262 3.17 25.76 16.54
C SER A 262 3.37 24.80 15.36
N ALA A 263 4.55 24.83 14.72
CA ALA A 263 4.92 24.00 13.59
C ALA A 263 5.80 22.80 13.99
N ARG A 264 6.18 22.70 15.27
CA ARG A 264 6.92 21.55 15.80
C ARG A 264 6.12 20.27 15.65
N ILE A 265 6.85 19.18 15.46
CA ILE A 265 6.27 17.85 15.33
C ILE A 265 5.95 17.30 16.71
N GLU A 266 4.74 16.78 16.85
CA GLU A 266 4.28 16.12 18.06
C GLU A 266 4.64 14.62 17.98
N PRO A 267 5.24 14.03 19.02
CA PRO A 267 5.50 12.61 19.04
C PRO A 267 4.18 11.83 19.00
N LEU A 268 4.20 10.69 18.31
CA LEU A 268 3.04 9.81 18.20
C LEU A 268 3.08 8.73 19.28
N ASP A 269 1.96 8.51 19.95
CA ASP A 269 1.83 7.42 20.93
C ASP A 269 1.56 6.07 20.25
N LYS A 270 0.90 6.09 19.09
CA LYS A 270 0.46 4.92 18.34
C LYS A 270 0.81 5.05 16.86
N PRO A 271 0.91 3.95 16.11
CA PRO A 271 0.92 3.99 14.66
C PRO A 271 -0.33 4.68 14.08
N VAL A 272 -0.13 5.38 12.97
CA VAL A 272 -1.15 6.15 12.26
C VAL A 272 -1.10 5.79 10.78
N ILE A 273 -2.26 5.43 10.22
CA ILE A 273 -2.45 5.27 8.78
C ILE A 273 -3.12 6.52 8.21
N VAL A 274 -2.57 7.05 7.11
CA VAL A 274 -3.04 8.27 6.43
C VAL A 274 -3.12 8.12 4.92
N GLY A 275 -3.86 9.02 4.26
CA GLY A 275 -3.94 9.18 2.80
C GLY A 275 -3.35 10.53 2.36
N HIS A 276 -3.96 11.20 1.38
CA HIS A 276 -3.78 12.62 1.02
C HIS A 276 -2.45 13.08 0.39
N TYR A 277 -1.31 12.45 0.71
CA TYR A 277 0.01 12.99 0.37
C TYR A 277 0.50 12.69 -1.05
N THR A 278 -0.25 11.90 -1.80
CA THR A 278 -0.04 11.51 -3.21
C THR A 278 1.42 11.17 -3.48
N LEU A 279 1.86 10.07 -2.87
CA LEU A 279 3.22 9.56 -2.97
C LEU A 279 3.45 8.82 -4.30
N PHE A 280 4.71 8.50 -4.58
CA PHE A 280 5.12 7.84 -5.82
C PHE A 280 6.18 6.78 -5.53
N GLY A 281 6.27 5.79 -6.41
CA GLY A 281 7.25 4.70 -6.31
C GLY A 281 6.72 3.51 -5.54
N VAL A 282 7.64 2.66 -5.08
CA VAL A 282 7.32 1.50 -4.24
C VAL A 282 6.86 1.99 -2.86
N PRO A 283 5.73 1.49 -2.32
CA PRO A 283 5.26 1.88 -1.01
C PRO A 283 6.29 1.64 0.09
N LYS A 284 6.40 2.61 1.01
CA LYS A 284 7.32 2.61 2.16
C LYS A 284 6.75 3.44 3.28
N LEU A 285 7.09 3.09 4.50
CA LEU A 285 6.76 3.82 5.70
C LEU A 285 7.35 5.24 5.70
N GLN A 286 6.60 6.18 6.24
CA GLN A 286 6.97 7.59 6.36
C GLN A 286 7.78 7.83 7.63
N SER A 287 7.52 7.03 8.67
CA SER A 287 8.31 6.90 9.89
C SER A 287 8.03 5.53 10.52
N SER A 288 8.65 5.22 11.67
CA SER A 288 8.34 4.01 12.43
C SER A 288 6.88 3.90 12.91
N LYS A 289 6.11 5.00 12.84
CA LYS A 289 4.72 5.11 13.31
C LYS A 289 3.75 5.67 12.26
N VAL A 290 4.19 5.94 11.04
CA VAL A 290 3.29 6.49 10.00
C VAL A 290 3.44 5.71 8.71
N ALA A 291 2.30 5.22 8.21
CA ALA A 291 2.18 4.70 6.85
C ALA A 291 1.12 5.50 6.08
N CYS A 292 1.49 5.98 4.90
CA CYS A 292 0.61 6.62 3.95
C CYS A 292 0.16 5.59 2.92
N VAL A 293 -1.13 5.51 2.62
CA VAL A 293 -1.71 4.61 1.60
C VAL A 293 -2.12 5.34 0.31
N ASP A 294 -1.86 6.65 0.20
CA ASP A 294 -2.07 7.41 -1.04
C ASP A 294 -0.82 7.41 -1.94
N TYR A 295 -0.85 6.58 -2.98
CA TYR A 295 0.15 6.52 -4.06
C TYR A 295 -0.42 6.94 -5.42
N ASN A 296 -1.38 7.87 -5.40
CA ASN A 296 -2.05 8.38 -6.59
C ASN A 296 -2.81 7.27 -7.35
N GLY A 297 -3.58 6.45 -6.62
CA GLY A 297 -4.36 5.34 -7.19
C GLY A 297 -5.37 5.78 -8.26
N ALA A 298 -5.77 7.06 -8.26
CA ALA A 298 -6.62 7.65 -9.30
C ALA A 298 -6.00 7.60 -10.70
N ARG A 299 -4.66 7.65 -10.81
CA ARG A 299 -3.95 7.62 -12.09
C ARG A 299 -3.91 6.20 -12.64
N ASP A 300 -4.31 5.99 -13.90
CA ASP A 300 -4.38 4.63 -14.50
C ASP A 300 -3.10 3.79 -14.31
N SER A 301 -1.92 4.39 -14.44
CA SER A 301 -0.63 3.70 -14.32
C SER A 301 -0.21 3.31 -12.91
N ASN A 302 -0.89 3.81 -11.88
CA ASN A 302 -0.52 3.57 -10.49
C ASN A 302 -1.53 2.61 -9.85
N PRO A 303 -1.10 1.64 -9.04
CA PRO A 303 -2.05 0.77 -8.38
C PRO A 303 -2.78 1.50 -7.24
N LEU A 304 -3.93 0.97 -6.83
CA LEU A 304 -4.48 1.34 -5.53
C LEU A 304 -3.65 0.61 -4.46
N VAL A 305 -3.21 1.35 -3.44
CA VAL A 305 -2.34 0.84 -2.37
C VAL A 305 -3.17 0.64 -1.10
N GLY A 306 -2.88 -0.46 -0.41
CA GLY A 306 -3.37 -0.74 0.92
C GLY A 306 -2.25 -1.11 1.88
N TYR A 307 -2.59 -1.17 3.16
CA TYR A 307 -1.68 -1.55 4.24
C TYR A 307 -2.37 -2.57 5.14
N ARG A 308 -1.76 -3.75 5.28
CA ARG A 308 -2.29 -4.82 6.12
C ARG A 308 -1.66 -4.76 7.50
N PHE A 309 -2.48 -4.66 8.53
CA PHE A 309 -2.04 -4.57 9.91
C PHE A 309 -2.60 -5.72 10.73
N GLU A 310 -1.72 -6.54 11.28
CA GLU A 310 -2.10 -7.64 12.18
C GLU A 310 -2.28 -7.08 13.60
N LEU A 311 -3.45 -7.34 14.19
CA LEU A 311 -3.82 -6.91 15.53
C LEU A 311 -3.12 -7.80 16.55
N GLN A 312 -2.18 -7.22 17.30
CA GLN A 312 -1.54 -7.92 18.42
C GLN A 312 -2.49 -8.02 19.62
N ARG A 313 -2.50 -9.18 20.27
CA ARG A 313 -3.39 -9.49 21.40
C ARG A 313 -2.80 -9.18 22.78
N ASP A 314 -1.48 -9.04 22.88
CA ASP A 314 -0.77 -8.72 24.12
C ASP A 314 -0.21 -7.30 24.07
N GLU A 315 -0.52 -6.50 25.10
CA GLU A 315 -0.06 -5.10 25.24
C GLU A 315 1.46 -4.98 25.49
N SER A 316 2.17 -6.10 25.70
CA SER A 316 3.62 -6.10 25.98
C SER A 316 4.49 -6.00 24.74
N ASP A 317 3.93 -6.30 23.56
CA ASP A 317 4.66 -6.21 22.31
C ASP A 317 4.49 -4.80 21.74
N LEU A 318 5.63 -4.15 21.46
CA LEU A 318 5.61 -2.87 20.77
C LEU A 318 5.09 -3.12 19.36
N VAL A 319 3.90 -2.60 19.07
CA VAL A 319 3.35 -2.56 17.72
C VAL A 319 4.31 -1.79 16.82
N GLN A 320 4.87 -2.47 15.82
CA GLN A 320 5.74 -1.87 14.82
C GLN A 320 5.11 -2.02 13.44
N LEU A 321 5.19 -0.95 12.67
CA LEU A 321 4.87 -0.96 11.25
C LEU A 321 6.03 -1.59 10.48
N ASP A 322 5.70 -2.34 9.43
CA ASP A 322 6.67 -2.90 8.47
C ASP A 322 6.38 -2.43 7.03
N ASP A 323 7.41 -2.29 6.19
CA ASP A 323 7.28 -2.03 4.75
C ASP A 323 6.66 -3.25 4.01
N GLU A 324 6.86 -4.47 4.51
CA GLU A 324 6.34 -5.69 3.89
C GLU A 324 4.80 -5.80 3.95
N GLN A 325 4.20 -5.05 4.87
CA GLN A 325 2.75 -4.98 5.09
C GLN A 325 2.00 -4.17 4.03
N PHE A 326 2.70 -3.47 3.14
CA PHE A 326 2.05 -2.83 1.99
C PHE A 326 1.55 -3.86 0.97
N THR A 327 0.36 -3.60 0.46
CA THR A 327 -0.27 -4.34 -0.63
C THR A 327 -0.80 -3.40 -1.70
N PHE A 328 -1.04 -3.90 -2.90
CA PHE A 328 -1.53 -3.10 -4.02
C PHE A 328 -2.22 -3.97 -5.07
N SER A 329 -3.14 -3.36 -5.82
CA SER A 329 -4.13 -4.05 -6.69
C SER A 329 -3.56 -5.01 -7.75
N PHE A 330 -2.25 -4.98 -8.02
CA PHE A 330 -1.57 -5.86 -8.99
C PHE A 330 -0.27 -6.47 -8.42
N LYS A 331 -0.15 -6.60 -7.08
CA LYS A 331 1.08 -7.09 -6.42
C LYS A 331 1.45 -8.51 -6.89
N ARG A 332 0.48 -9.43 -6.94
CA ARG A 332 0.72 -10.81 -7.40
C ARG A 332 1.14 -10.86 -8.86
N GLU A 333 0.41 -10.19 -9.75
CA GLU A 333 0.75 -10.13 -11.17
C GLU A 333 2.17 -9.56 -11.41
N THR A 334 2.57 -8.57 -10.61
CA THR A 334 3.92 -7.99 -10.68
C THR A 334 4.99 -8.98 -10.24
N MET A 335 4.77 -9.68 -9.13
CA MET A 335 5.69 -10.71 -8.64
C MET A 335 5.79 -11.88 -9.62
N ASP A 336 4.65 -12.39 -10.09
CA ASP A 336 4.57 -13.46 -11.09
C ASP A 336 5.29 -13.07 -12.40
N SER A 337 5.19 -11.81 -12.82
CA SER A 337 5.91 -11.31 -14.00
C SER A 337 7.43 -11.31 -13.82
N VAL A 338 7.92 -11.00 -12.62
CA VAL A 338 9.36 -11.07 -12.30
C VAL A 338 9.83 -12.52 -12.29
N SER A 339 9.12 -13.41 -11.60
CA SER A 339 9.41 -14.85 -11.56
C SER A 339 9.44 -15.44 -12.96
N LYS A 340 8.40 -15.17 -13.77
CA LYS A 340 8.34 -15.61 -15.17
C LYS A 340 9.49 -15.05 -16.00
N GLY A 341 9.83 -13.77 -15.84
CA GLY A 341 10.95 -13.15 -16.55
C GLY A 341 12.31 -13.78 -16.19
N LYS A 342 12.54 -14.14 -14.92
CA LYS A 342 13.74 -14.88 -14.49
C LYS A 342 13.82 -16.23 -15.19
N LEU A 343 12.71 -16.98 -15.24
CA LEU A 343 12.65 -18.29 -15.88
C LEU A 343 12.90 -18.19 -17.39
N GLU A 344 12.22 -17.27 -18.09
CA GLU A 344 12.42 -17.05 -19.53
C GLU A 344 13.88 -16.67 -19.88
N LEU A 345 14.54 -15.88 -19.02
CA LEU A 345 15.96 -15.55 -19.19
C LEU A 345 16.87 -16.75 -18.98
N LEU A 346 16.58 -17.60 -17.99
CA LEU A 346 17.35 -18.83 -17.72
C LEU A 346 17.19 -19.86 -18.83
N GLU A 347 15.96 -20.12 -19.25
CA GLU A 347 15.64 -21.02 -20.37
C GLU A 347 16.26 -20.49 -21.67
N GLY A 348 16.11 -19.20 -21.96
CA GLY A 348 16.73 -18.59 -23.14
C GLY A 348 18.26 -18.64 -23.12
N TYR A 349 18.88 -18.54 -21.94
CA TYR A 349 20.33 -18.73 -21.81
C TYR A 349 20.72 -20.20 -22.05
N LEU A 350 20.03 -21.16 -21.45
CA LEU A 350 20.27 -22.60 -21.67
C LEU A 350 20.11 -22.99 -23.16
N ASP A 351 19.07 -22.50 -23.81
CA ASP A 351 18.83 -22.72 -25.25
C ASP A 351 19.92 -22.11 -26.14
N SER A 352 20.62 -21.08 -25.65
CA SER A 352 21.74 -20.46 -26.37
C SER A 352 23.06 -21.25 -26.26
N LEU A 353 23.18 -22.09 -25.23
CA LEU A 353 24.34 -22.97 -25.07
C LEU A 353 24.28 -24.11 -26.09
N PRO A 354 25.42 -24.66 -26.54
CA PRO A 354 25.43 -25.81 -27.43
C PRO A 354 24.57 -26.95 -26.88
N ALA A 355 23.63 -27.45 -27.69
CA ALA A 355 22.79 -28.57 -27.31
C ALA A 355 23.62 -29.86 -27.31
N ILE A 356 23.42 -30.69 -26.29
CA ILE A 356 24.09 -31.98 -26.15
C ILE A 356 23.21 -33.04 -26.82
N GLY A 357 23.69 -33.61 -27.93
CA GLY A 357 22.93 -34.64 -28.64
C GLY A 357 22.86 -35.97 -27.87
N GLU A 358 21.85 -36.80 -28.13
CA GLU A 358 21.69 -38.12 -27.49
C GLU A 358 22.94 -39.02 -27.60
N HIS A 359 23.65 -38.93 -28.73
CA HIS A 359 24.88 -39.71 -28.93
C HIS A 359 26.05 -39.19 -28.07
N GLU A 360 26.04 -37.90 -27.77
CA GLU A 360 27.05 -37.23 -26.95
C GLU A 360 26.77 -37.46 -25.46
N LEU A 361 25.49 -37.44 -25.03
CA LEU A 361 25.08 -37.82 -23.67
C LEU A 361 25.60 -39.21 -23.26
N LYS A 362 25.62 -40.18 -24.20
CA LYS A 362 26.16 -41.53 -23.94
C LYS A 362 27.64 -41.55 -23.57
N LYS A 363 28.41 -40.52 -23.94
CA LYS A 363 29.83 -40.39 -23.55
C LYS A 363 30.00 -39.95 -22.09
N TYR A 364 28.94 -39.40 -21.50
CA TYR A 364 28.95 -38.81 -20.17
C TYR A 364 28.19 -39.66 -19.14
N HIS A 365 28.04 -40.97 -19.36
CA HIS A 365 27.19 -41.82 -18.51
C HIS A 365 27.57 -41.76 -17.01
N HIS A 366 28.86 -41.90 -16.66
CA HIS A 366 29.32 -41.85 -15.27
C HIS A 366 29.22 -40.44 -14.66
N GLN A 367 29.37 -39.40 -15.48
CA GLN A 367 29.25 -38.01 -15.07
C GLN A 367 27.78 -37.66 -14.81
N LEU A 368 26.86 -38.17 -15.62
CA LEU A 368 25.42 -38.02 -15.43
C LEU A 368 24.96 -38.69 -14.12
N GLU A 369 25.49 -39.86 -13.79
CA GLU A 369 25.25 -40.52 -12.48
C GLU A 369 25.76 -39.64 -11.33
N ALA A 370 27.00 -39.15 -11.42
CA ALA A 370 27.58 -38.28 -10.38
C ALA A 370 26.81 -36.95 -10.21
N ILE A 371 26.34 -36.35 -11.31
CA ILE A 371 25.48 -35.16 -11.28
C ILE A 371 24.16 -35.51 -10.58
N SER A 372 23.50 -36.60 -10.99
CA SER A 372 22.25 -37.06 -10.39
C SER A 372 22.37 -37.26 -8.88
N ASP A 373 23.42 -37.96 -8.43
CA ASP A 373 23.67 -38.20 -7.02
C ASP A 373 23.92 -36.90 -6.24
N THR A 374 24.68 -35.96 -6.83
CA THR A 374 24.96 -34.68 -6.18
C THR A 374 23.69 -33.84 -6.03
N LEU A 375 22.84 -33.78 -7.07
CA LEU A 375 21.56 -33.07 -6.99
C LEU A 375 20.64 -33.69 -5.94
N ARG A 376 20.59 -35.02 -5.88
CA ARG A 376 19.73 -35.75 -4.95
C ARG A 376 20.21 -35.71 -3.50
N LEU A 377 21.51 -35.75 -3.24
CA LEU A 377 22.05 -35.91 -1.88
C LEU A 377 22.54 -34.60 -1.26
N GLU A 378 22.99 -33.66 -2.08
CA GLU A 378 23.64 -32.44 -1.60
C GLU A 378 22.82 -31.17 -1.88
N TRP A 379 22.06 -31.14 -2.98
CA TRP A 379 21.18 -30.01 -3.29
C TRP A 379 19.84 -30.12 -2.57
N ASP A 380 19.14 -31.23 -2.78
CA ASP A 380 17.88 -31.68 -2.14
C ASP A 380 17.03 -30.59 -1.45
N PRO A 381 16.54 -29.58 -2.17
CA PRO A 381 15.77 -28.50 -1.57
C PRO A 381 14.40 -28.93 -1.03
N ILE A 382 13.83 -30.02 -1.56
CA ILE A 382 12.51 -30.55 -1.16
C ILE A 382 12.61 -31.72 -0.16
N GLY A 383 13.83 -32.17 0.17
CA GLY A 383 14.08 -33.13 1.25
C GLY A 383 13.71 -34.58 0.93
N VAL A 384 13.76 -34.98 -0.35
CA VAL A 384 13.35 -36.33 -0.81
C VAL A 384 14.55 -37.21 -1.18
N GLY A 385 15.78 -36.71 -1.02
CA GLY A 385 16.99 -37.35 -1.48
C GLY A 385 17.28 -38.72 -0.86
N SER A 386 16.73 -38.99 0.33
CA SER A 386 16.84 -40.28 1.01
C SER A 386 15.79 -41.31 0.58
N GLU A 387 14.78 -40.91 -0.20
CA GLU A 387 13.65 -41.75 -0.60
C GLU A 387 13.87 -42.34 -2.00
N PRO A 388 14.19 -43.65 -2.15
CA PRO A 388 14.48 -44.25 -3.46
C PRO A 388 13.29 -44.23 -4.44
N GLU A 389 12.09 -44.04 -3.91
CA GLU A 389 10.84 -43.96 -4.69
C GLU A 389 10.66 -42.59 -5.37
N MET A 390 11.49 -41.60 -5.00
CA MET A 390 11.45 -40.22 -5.49
C MET A 390 12.71 -39.84 -6.30
N ASP A 391 13.45 -40.85 -6.80
CA ASP A 391 14.71 -40.64 -7.52
C ASP A 391 14.54 -39.81 -8.82
N ASP A 392 13.34 -39.74 -9.40
CA ASP A 392 13.04 -39.03 -10.65
C ASP A 392 12.76 -37.52 -10.49
N GLU A 393 12.54 -37.03 -9.27
CA GLU A 393 12.25 -35.61 -8.97
C GLU A 393 13.37 -34.67 -9.45
N TYR A 394 14.61 -35.16 -9.57
CA TYR A 394 15.76 -34.36 -10.00
C TYR A 394 16.16 -34.54 -11.47
N TYR A 395 15.52 -35.47 -12.20
CA TYR A 395 15.97 -35.85 -13.54
C TYR A 395 15.90 -34.71 -14.55
N ALA A 396 14.89 -33.85 -14.43
CA ALA A 396 14.71 -32.70 -15.30
C ALA A 396 15.89 -31.71 -15.24
N TYR A 397 16.65 -31.68 -14.14
CA TYR A 397 17.74 -30.73 -13.91
C TYR A 397 19.11 -31.26 -14.37
N ILE A 398 19.25 -32.58 -14.58
CA ILE A 398 20.55 -33.20 -14.91
C ILE A 398 21.12 -32.65 -16.21
N GLN A 399 20.32 -32.62 -17.28
CA GLN A 399 20.78 -32.17 -18.59
C GLN A 399 21.12 -30.67 -18.63
N PRO A 400 20.29 -29.76 -18.07
CA PRO A 400 20.67 -28.36 -17.89
C PRO A 400 21.97 -28.17 -17.09
N VAL A 401 22.14 -28.91 -15.99
CA VAL A 401 23.36 -28.86 -15.16
C VAL A 401 24.58 -29.31 -15.96
N LEU A 402 24.47 -30.41 -16.72
CA LEU A 402 25.54 -30.86 -17.61
C LEU A 402 25.91 -29.81 -18.67
N GLN A 403 24.91 -29.17 -19.28
CA GLN A 403 25.12 -28.14 -20.29
C GLN A 403 25.83 -26.91 -19.69
N LEU A 404 25.47 -26.51 -18.48
CA LEU A 404 26.13 -25.44 -17.75
C LEU A 404 27.56 -25.81 -17.34
N LEU A 405 27.80 -27.04 -16.90
CA LEU A 405 29.16 -27.54 -16.59
C LEU A 405 30.07 -27.55 -17.83
N LEU A 406 29.52 -27.83 -19.01
CA LEU A 406 30.28 -27.88 -20.26
C LEU A 406 30.55 -26.50 -20.88
N HIS A 407 29.62 -25.56 -20.72
CA HIS A 407 29.56 -24.36 -21.56
C HIS A 407 29.42 -23.06 -20.78
N SER A 408 29.40 -23.11 -19.45
CA SER A 408 29.21 -21.93 -18.61
C SER A 408 30.19 -21.89 -17.43
N GLU A 409 30.14 -20.77 -16.71
CA GLU A 409 30.94 -20.56 -15.51
C GLU A 409 30.20 -21.09 -14.29
N ARG A 410 30.95 -21.54 -13.27
CA ARG A 410 30.39 -22.15 -12.05
C ARG A 410 29.40 -21.24 -11.31
N ASN A 411 29.61 -19.93 -11.33
CA ASN A 411 28.68 -18.98 -10.71
C ASN A 411 27.31 -18.97 -11.39
N VAL A 412 27.24 -19.23 -12.69
CA VAL A 412 25.98 -19.38 -13.43
C VAL A 412 25.28 -20.68 -13.05
N LEU A 413 26.03 -21.77 -12.86
CA LEU A 413 25.49 -23.03 -12.33
C LEU A 413 24.91 -22.85 -10.91
N ALA A 414 25.62 -22.16 -10.03
CA ALA A 414 25.12 -21.85 -8.68
C ALA A 414 23.81 -21.03 -8.72
N TYR A 415 23.75 -20.03 -9.60
CA TYR A 415 22.53 -19.24 -9.79
C TYR A 415 21.38 -20.05 -10.38
N TYR A 416 21.65 -20.93 -11.34
CA TYR A 416 20.64 -21.82 -11.93
C TYR A 416 19.98 -22.71 -10.87
N LEU A 417 20.78 -23.33 -9.98
CA LEU A 417 20.27 -24.13 -8.87
C LEU A 417 19.39 -23.27 -7.94
N LEU A 418 19.87 -22.10 -7.52
CA LEU A 418 19.11 -21.19 -6.66
C LEU A 418 17.78 -20.79 -7.28
N ALA A 419 17.78 -20.44 -8.57
CA ALA A 419 16.57 -20.08 -9.28
C ALA A 419 15.60 -21.26 -9.43
N CYS A 420 16.10 -22.50 -9.58
CA CYS A 420 15.22 -23.66 -9.59
C CYS A 420 14.54 -23.89 -8.25
N GLU A 421 15.24 -23.71 -7.13
CA GLU A 421 14.62 -23.78 -5.80
C GLU A 421 13.49 -22.76 -5.65
N GLN A 422 13.79 -21.51 -5.98
CA GLN A 422 12.87 -20.39 -5.74
C GLN A 422 11.68 -20.40 -6.69
N GLU A 423 11.92 -20.62 -7.98
CA GLU A 423 10.94 -20.34 -9.03
C GLU A 423 10.24 -21.60 -9.55
N TYR A 424 10.92 -22.74 -9.63
CA TYR A 424 10.30 -24.01 -10.07
C TYR A 424 9.72 -24.82 -8.92
N MET A 425 10.43 -24.87 -7.79
CA MET A 425 10.03 -25.68 -6.64
C MET A 425 9.24 -24.86 -5.59
N GLY A 426 9.30 -23.53 -5.65
CA GLY A 426 8.62 -22.64 -4.70
C GLY A 426 9.18 -22.75 -3.27
N VAL A 427 10.46 -23.08 -3.14
CA VAL A 427 11.15 -23.31 -1.87
C VAL A 427 12.08 -22.13 -1.56
N GLU A 428 11.87 -21.49 -0.41
CA GLU A 428 12.81 -20.53 0.16
C GLU A 428 13.51 -21.14 1.37
N ARG A 429 14.84 -21.29 1.28
CA ARG A 429 15.68 -21.84 2.36
C ARG A 429 16.60 -20.77 2.95
N GLU A 430 16.80 -20.81 4.26
CA GLU A 430 17.83 -20.02 4.91
C GLU A 430 19.21 -20.42 4.34
N CYS A 431 20.02 -19.43 3.94
CA CYS A 431 21.32 -19.64 3.30
C CYS A 431 21.30 -20.37 1.93
N ALA A 432 20.19 -20.34 1.17
CA ALA A 432 20.10 -20.98 -0.15
C ALA A 432 21.25 -20.60 -1.11
N GLU A 433 21.68 -19.33 -1.12
CA GLU A 433 22.82 -18.87 -1.93
C GLU A 433 24.12 -19.61 -1.60
N LEU A 434 24.42 -19.80 -0.31
CA LEU A 434 25.61 -20.50 0.15
C LEU A 434 25.51 -21.99 -0.20
N SER A 435 24.35 -22.61 0.06
CA SER A 435 24.10 -24.03 -0.25
C SER A 435 24.26 -24.30 -1.75
N CYS A 436 23.59 -23.53 -2.61
CA CYS A 436 23.71 -23.64 -4.07
C CYS A 436 25.14 -23.42 -4.56
N GLY A 437 25.87 -22.48 -3.94
CA GLY A 437 27.28 -22.24 -4.24
C GLY A 437 28.18 -23.43 -3.89
N LEU A 438 27.93 -24.10 -2.76
CA LEU A 438 28.66 -25.31 -2.35
C LEU A 438 28.34 -26.49 -3.28
N VAL A 439 27.08 -26.69 -3.63
CA VAL A 439 26.64 -27.73 -4.57
C VAL A 439 27.26 -27.51 -5.94
N ALA A 440 27.28 -26.28 -6.46
CA ALA A 440 27.94 -25.97 -7.73
C ALA A 440 29.44 -26.29 -7.72
N ASN A 441 30.12 -26.10 -6.57
CA ASN A 441 31.51 -26.54 -6.40
C ASN A 441 31.64 -28.05 -6.45
N GLN A 442 30.77 -28.78 -5.76
CA GLN A 442 30.76 -30.24 -5.76
C GLN A 442 30.50 -30.80 -7.17
N LEU A 443 29.52 -30.25 -7.89
CA LEU A 443 29.20 -30.61 -9.28
C LEU A 443 30.39 -30.36 -10.21
N THR A 444 31.06 -29.22 -10.09
CA THR A 444 32.26 -28.91 -10.88
C THR A 444 33.40 -29.88 -10.57
N HIS A 445 33.61 -30.19 -9.29
CA HIS A 445 34.65 -31.14 -8.89
C HIS A 445 34.35 -32.57 -9.36
N ALA A 446 33.10 -33.02 -9.22
CA ALA A 446 32.62 -34.31 -9.72
C ALA A 446 32.76 -34.42 -11.23
N TRP A 447 32.53 -33.33 -11.96
CA TRP A 447 32.77 -33.23 -13.40
C TRP A 447 34.25 -33.39 -13.75
N ASP A 448 35.13 -32.61 -13.12
CA ASP A 448 36.56 -32.61 -13.41
C ASP A 448 37.24 -33.97 -13.15
N LEU A 449 36.83 -34.67 -12.10
CA LEU A 449 37.37 -35.99 -11.75
C LEU A 449 37.00 -37.08 -12.77
N ASN A 450 35.92 -36.88 -13.50
CA ASN A 450 35.35 -37.89 -14.39
C ASN A 450 35.46 -37.51 -15.87
N GLN A 451 36.34 -36.58 -16.28
CA GLN A 451 36.43 -36.21 -17.70
C GLN A 451 36.78 -37.41 -18.61
N PRO A 452 36.13 -37.57 -19.78
CA PRO A 452 36.48 -38.63 -20.72
C PRO A 452 37.94 -38.47 -21.17
N SER A 453 38.67 -39.58 -21.23
CA SER A 453 40.06 -39.64 -21.73
C SER A 453 40.18 -39.24 -23.19
#